data_AF-A0A6B3GMU1-F1
#
_entry.id   AF-A0A6B3GMU1-F1
#
_cell.length_a   1.000
_cell.length_b   1.000
_cell.length_c   1.000
_cell.angle_alpha   90.00
_cell.angle_beta   90.00
_cell.angle_gamma   90.00
#
_symmetry.space_group_name_H-M   'P 1'
#
loop_
_entity.id
_entity.type
_entity.pdbx_description
1 polymer ?
#
loop_
_entity_poly.entity_id
_entity_poly.type
_entity_poly.pdbx_seq_one_letter_code
_entity_poly.pdbx_strand_id
1 'polypeptide(L)'
;MSSPANAERPAARAPSRARRAGRGFSAAASGVLLVVTALLVPLAILSGWARLDIGDVDEYVGTMEPLASNEHVQADIAAAVTDRVMRELDTGPLQDTVAEFVESAIRSFTTTETFRTGWNAANREAHGAVQRALREGDGNGAVTLNLAPITQQVKDQLEADGVPFADRVPVEDVEVTILEAHRFPAARQSFRLLQEAGLWLAGAAVVTAAVGLLLARRRARAAVLTCLGGALACGALLIGIVIGRRATLDDLPRDVSEASAAAVFDALASAPRTLAWAVLGGLLVLALVIAVLAGLRRTRPARR
;
A
#
# COMPACT_ATOMS: atom_id res chain seq x y z
N MET A 1 -85.55 -36.10 -6.79
CA MET A 1 -85.18 -34.92 -7.60
C MET A 1 -84.08 -34.18 -6.87
N SER A 2 -83.00 -33.92 -7.59
CA SER A 2 -81.63 -33.75 -7.11
C SER A 2 -81.36 -32.39 -6.45
N SER A 3 -80.69 -32.41 -5.29
CA SER A 3 -80.05 -31.24 -4.67
C SER A 3 -78.59 -31.19 -5.12
N PRO A 4 -78.11 -30.18 -5.87
CA PRO A 4 -76.70 -30.08 -6.17
C PRO A 4 -75.94 -29.52 -4.97
N ALA A 5 -75.03 -30.34 -4.47
CA ALA A 5 -74.03 -30.00 -3.46
C ALA A 5 -73.25 -28.75 -3.87
N ASN A 6 -73.29 -27.74 -2.99
CA ASN A 6 -72.43 -26.57 -3.07
C ASN A 6 -70.99 -27.00 -2.78
N ALA A 7 -70.21 -27.24 -3.85
CA ALA A 7 -68.78 -27.51 -3.73
C ALA A 7 -68.06 -26.21 -3.37
N GLU A 8 -67.78 -26.02 -2.08
CA GLU A 8 -66.86 -24.98 -1.61
C GLU A 8 -65.51 -25.12 -2.33
N ARG A 9 -65.22 -24.17 -3.22
CA ARG A 9 -63.88 -24.02 -3.79
C ARG A 9 -62.92 -23.67 -2.64
N PRO A 10 -61.79 -24.37 -2.46
CA PRO A 10 -60.81 -23.96 -1.46
C PRO A 10 -60.29 -22.56 -1.83
N ALA A 11 -60.61 -21.58 -0.98
CA ALA A 11 -60.12 -20.22 -1.10
C ALA A 11 -58.59 -20.25 -1.20
N ALA A 12 -58.04 -19.80 -2.33
CA ALA A 12 -56.62 -19.64 -2.52
C ALA A 12 -56.07 -18.74 -1.40
N ARG A 13 -55.36 -19.32 -0.43
CA ARG A 13 -54.69 -18.57 0.64
C ARG A 13 -53.76 -17.55 -0.02
N ALA A 14 -54.16 -16.28 0.02
CA ALA A 14 -53.31 -15.18 -0.42
C ALA A 14 -51.97 -15.26 0.32
N PRO A 15 -50.81 -15.20 -0.36
CA PRO A 15 -49.54 -15.28 0.32
C PRO A 15 -49.44 -14.13 1.33
N SER A 16 -49.34 -14.47 2.62
CA SER A 16 -49.34 -13.55 3.74
C SER A 16 -48.34 -12.40 3.53
N ARG A 17 -48.80 -11.14 3.69
CA ARG A 17 -47.99 -9.92 3.55
C ARG A 17 -46.68 -9.96 4.37
N ALA A 18 -46.68 -10.66 5.51
CA ALA A 18 -45.50 -10.92 6.33
C ALA A 18 -44.36 -11.62 5.57
N ARG A 19 -44.66 -12.55 4.64
CA ARG A 19 -43.65 -13.21 3.79
C ARG A 19 -43.05 -12.29 2.72
N ARG A 20 -43.71 -11.18 2.36
CA ARG A 20 -43.14 -10.16 1.46
C ARG A 20 -42.24 -9.18 2.21
N ALA A 21 -42.61 -8.76 3.41
CA ALA A 21 -41.81 -7.85 4.24
C ALA A 21 -40.44 -8.46 4.62
N GLY A 22 -40.41 -9.73 5.06
CA GLY A 22 -39.16 -10.44 5.36
C GLY A 22 -38.24 -10.67 4.15
N ARG A 23 -38.79 -10.66 2.93
CA ARG A 23 -38.00 -10.81 1.69
C ARG A 23 -37.31 -9.52 1.25
N GLY A 24 -37.91 -8.35 1.53
CA GLY A 24 -37.31 -7.05 1.24
C GLY A 24 -36.10 -6.76 2.15
N PHE A 25 -36.27 -7.03 3.45
CA PHE A 25 -35.20 -6.87 4.44
C PHE A 25 -33.99 -7.76 4.14
N SER A 26 -34.20 -9.04 3.80
CA SER A 26 -33.11 -9.95 3.42
C SER A 26 -32.36 -9.52 2.15
N ALA A 27 -33.05 -8.86 1.21
CA ALA A 27 -32.43 -8.40 -0.03
C ALA A 27 -31.62 -7.11 0.17
N ALA A 28 -32.13 -6.17 0.99
CA ALA A 28 -31.41 -4.96 1.37
C ALA A 28 -30.16 -5.29 2.20
N ALA A 29 -30.29 -6.15 3.20
CA ALA A 29 -29.16 -6.61 4.01
C ALA A 29 -28.08 -7.31 3.15
N SER A 30 -28.48 -8.23 2.27
CA SER A 30 -27.55 -8.87 1.32
C SER A 30 -26.84 -7.83 0.44
N GLY A 31 -27.55 -6.83 -0.08
CA GLY A 31 -26.93 -5.74 -0.85
C GLY A 31 -25.86 -4.97 -0.07
N VAL A 32 -26.17 -4.57 1.16
CA VAL A 32 -25.22 -3.86 2.04
C VAL A 32 -23.98 -4.70 2.34
N LEU A 33 -24.15 -5.98 2.71
CA LEU A 33 -23.02 -6.88 2.98
C LEU A 33 -22.08 -7.06 1.78
N LEU A 34 -22.61 -7.06 0.56
CA LEU A 34 -21.81 -7.20 -0.66
C LEU A 34 -21.04 -5.91 -0.99
N VAL A 35 -21.65 -4.73 -0.77
CA VAL A 35 -20.95 -3.45 -0.87
C VAL A 35 -19.83 -3.36 0.16
N VAL A 36 -20.11 -3.75 1.41
CA VAL A 36 -19.10 -3.81 2.47
C VAL A 36 -17.95 -4.76 2.06
N THR A 37 -18.26 -5.95 1.54
CA THR A 37 -17.25 -6.89 1.05
C THR A 37 -16.38 -6.25 -0.05
N ALA A 38 -16.99 -5.58 -1.02
CA ALA A 38 -16.26 -4.90 -2.10
C ALA A 38 -15.30 -3.82 -1.57
N LEU A 39 -15.70 -3.09 -0.54
CA LEU A 39 -14.85 -2.06 0.10
C LEU A 39 -13.73 -2.66 0.96
N LEU A 40 -13.97 -3.81 1.60
CA LEU A 40 -12.97 -4.44 2.45
C LEU A 40 -11.77 -4.99 1.66
N VAL A 41 -11.94 -5.32 0.38
CA VAL A 41 -10.86 -5.84 -0.48
C VAL A 41 -9.69 -4.84 -0.63
N PRO A 42 -9.87 -3.60 -1.12
CA PRO A 42 -8.76 -2.64 -1.22
C PRO A 42 -8.20 -2.25 0.16
N LEU A 43 -9.03 -2.21 1.21
CA LEU A 43 -8.55 -1.98 2.57
C LEU A 43 -7.62 -3.12 3.04
N ALA A 44 -7.95 -4.38 2.71
CA ALA A 44 -7.11 -5.52 3.04
C ALA A 44 -5.77 -5.47 2.29
N ILE A 45 -5.76 -5.03 1.02
CA ILE A 45 -4.51 -4.83 0.26
C ILE A 45 -3.64 -3.76 0.93
N LEU A 46 -4.21 -2.59 1.20
CA LEU A 46 -3.46 -1.49 1.82
C LEU A 46 -2.95 -1.83 3.23
N SER A 47 -3.74 -2.57 4.00
CA SER A 47 -3.36 -2.99 5.34
C SER A 47 -2.32 -4.13 5.34
N GLY A 48 -2.40 -5.02 4.33
CA GLY A 48 -1.35 -6.00 4.05
C GLY A 48 -0.03 -5.29 3.75
N TRP A 49 -0.05 -4.36 2.79
CA TRP A 49 1.10 -3.55 2.42
C TRP A 49 1.71 -2.78 3.60
N ALA A 50 0.87 -2.08 4.38
CA ALA A 50 1.36 -1.30 5.52
C ALA A 50 2.03 -2.14 6.62
N ARG A 51 1.74 -3.44 6.70
CA ARG A 51 2.28 -4.33 7.73
C ARG A 51 3.39 -5.24 7.23
N LEU A 52 3.27 -5.73 6.00
CA LEU A 52 4.23 -6.64 5.40
C LEU A 52 5.35 -5.86 4.72
N ASP A 53 5.05 -4.82 3.95
CA ASP A 53 6.07 -4.05 3.23
C ASP A 53 6.66 -2.93 4.10
N ILE A 54 5.82 -2.16 4.80
CA ILE A 54 6.30 -1.03 5.64
C ILE A 54 6.58 -1.48 7.08
N GLY A 55 5.95 -2.54 7.56
CA GLY A 55 6.13 -3.00 8.93
C GLY A 55 7.33 -3.92 9.13
N ASP A 56 7.73 -4.63 8.07
CA ASP A 56 8.86 -5.55 8.07
C ASP A 56 10.08 -4.87 7.45
N VAL A 57 11.23 -4.99 8.12
CA VAL A 57 12.46 -4.35 7.67
C VAL A 57 13.05 -5.01 6.44
N ASP A 58 12.92 -6.33 6.30
CA ASP A 58 13.51 -7.06 5.18
C ASP A 58 12.71 -6.83 3.90
N GLU A 59 11.39 -6.81 3.99
CA GLU A 59 10.51 -6.47 2.86
C GLU A 59 10.65 -5.00 2.45
N TYR A 60 10.76 -4.09 3.44
CA TYR A 60 11.04 -2.68 3.17
C TYR A 60 12.37 -2.49 2.42
N VAL A 61 13.44 -3.12 2.91
CA VAL A 61 14.77 -3.03 2.26
C VAL A 61 14.71 -3.65 0.88
N GLY A 62 14.05 -4.80 0.70
CA GLY A 62 13.85 -5.41 -0.62
C GLY A 62 13.07 -4.51 -1.59
N THR A 63 12.14 -3.70 -1.09
CA THR A 63 11.42 -2.69 -1.88
C THR A 63 12.33 -1.54 -2.32
N MET A 64 13.26 -1.13 -1.46
CA MET A 64 14.18 0.00 -1.71
C MET A 64 15.46 -0.41 -2.45
N GLU A 65 15.84 -1.68 -2.40
CA GLU A 65 17.06 -2.22 -3.01
C GLU A 65 17.20 -1.89 -4.51
N PRO A 66 16.16 -2.00 -5.36
CA PRO A 66 16.26 -1.65 -6.78
C PRO A 66 16.64 -0.19 -7.04
N LEU A 67 16.33 0.72 -6.10
CA LEU A 67 16.66 2.15 -6.22
C LEU A 67 18.16 2.41 -6.20
N ALA A 68 18.97 1.53 -5.60
CA ALA A 68 20.43 1.60 -5.67
C ALA A 68 20.97 1.58 -7.11
N SER A 69 20.16 1.10 -8.05
CA SER A 69 20.50 0.93 -9.47
C SER A 69 19.76 1.94 -10.37
N ASN A 70 18.95 2.82 -9.79
CA ASN A 70 18.17 3.78 -10.55
C ASN A 70 19.04 4.98 -10.96
N GLU A 71 19.07 5.29 -12.26
CA GLU A 71 19.96 6.32 -12.81
C GLU A 71 19.71 7.71 -12.22
N HIS A 72 18.46 8.07 -11.93
CA HIS A 72 18.11 9.36 -11.35
C HIS A 72 18.54 9.43 -9.89
N VAL A 73 18.30 8.35 -9.13
CA VAL A 73 18.72 8.26 -7.72
C VAL A 73 20.25 8.31 -7.61
N GLN A 74 20.97 7.59 -8.45
CA GLN A 74 22.44 7.61 -8.49
C GLN A 74 22.98 9.00 -8.86
N ALA A 75 22.35 9.68 -9.83
CA ALA A 75 22.74 11.03 -10.23
C ALA A 75 22.55 12.04 -9.09
N ASP A 76 21.41 11.99 -8.39
CA ASP A 76 21.14 12.89 -7.28
C ASP A 76 22.07 12.64 -6.08
N ILE A 77 22.37 11.38 -5.77
CA ILE A 77 23.34 11.03 -4.72
C ILE A 77 24.72 11.56 -5.09
N ALA A 78 25.15 11.37 -6.35
CA ALA A 78 26.42 11.89 -6.82
C ALA A 78 26.48 13.42 -6.72
N ALA A 79 25.42 14.11 -7.15
CA ALA A 79 25.33 15.57 -7.06
C ALA A 79 25.35 16.06 -5.60
N ALA A 80 24.56 15.45 -4.71
CA ALA A 80 24.46 15.83 -3.31
C ALA A 80 25.78 15.62 -2.55
N VAL A 81 26.45 14.48 -2.77
CA VAL A 81 27.76 14.20 -2.16
C VAL A 81 28.82 15.13 -2.74
N THR A 82 28.80 15.39 -4.05
CA THR A 82 29.73 16.34 -4.69
C THR A 82 29.56 17.74 -4.12
N ASP A 83 28.33 18.26 -4.06
CA ASP A 83 28.05 19.58 -3.49
C ASP A 83 28.53 19.67 -2.03
N ARG A 84 28.36 18.62 -1.23
CA ARG A 84 28.86 18.60 0.15
C ARG A 84 30.39 18.65 0.21
N VAL A 85 31.07 17.86 -0.62
CA VAL A 85 32.54 17.84 -0.69
C VAL A 85 33.08 19.19 -1.17
N MET A 86 32.46 19.77 -2.21
CA MET A 86 32.90 21.05 -2.77
C MET A 86 32.63 22.24 -1.85
N ARG A 87 31.64 22.16 -0.95
CA ARG A 87 31.44 23.17 0.10
C ARG A 87 32.54 23.20 1.15
N GLU A 88 33.23 22.08 1.36
CA GLU A 88 34.34 21.98 2.32
C GLU A 88 35.70 22.25 1.68
N LEU A 89 35.78 22.20 0.34
CA LEU A 89 37.00 22.43 -0.43
C LEU A 89 36.97 23.76 -1.19
N ASP A 90 37.84 24.71 -0.82
CA ASP A 90 38.12 25.88 -1.65
C ASP A 90 39.25 25.57 -2.64
N THR A 91 38.88 25.25 -3.88
CA THR A 91 39.82 24.93 -4.97
C THR A 91 40.01 26.10 -5.95
N GLY A 92 39.48 27.29 -5.63
CA GLY A 92 39.61 28.48 -6.46
C GLY A 92 39.21 28.25 -7.92
N PRO A 93 40.04 28.63 -8.92
CA PRO A 93 39.68 28.56 -10.34
C PRO A 93 39.38 27.15 -10.90
N LEU A 94 39.77 26.09 -10.18
CA LEU A 94 39.60 24.70 -10.61
C LEU A 94 38.32 24.05 -10.06
N GLN A 95 37.47 24.81 -9.37
CA GLN A 95 36.30 24.29 -8.67
C GLN A 95 35.38 23.44 -9.55
N ASP A 96 35.04 23.91 -10.74
CA ASP A 96 34.17 23.18 -11.65
C ASP A 96 34.83 21.87 -12.15
N THR A 97 36.12 21.90 -12.49
CA THR A 97 36.84 20.70 -12.95
C THR A 97 36.97 19.64 -11.85
N VAL A 98 37.22 20.07 -10.61
CA VAL A 98 37.28 19.16 -9.46
C VAL A 98 35.89 18.59 -9.16
N ALA A 99 34.85 19.42 -9.22
CA ALA A 99 33.47 18.98 -9.02
C ALA A 99 33.07 17.89 -10.04
N GLU A 100 33.32 18.11 -11.34
CA GLU A 100 33.02 17.12 -12.39
C GLU A 100 33.78 15.80 -12.17
N PHE A 101 35.05 15.87 -11.77
CA PHE A 101 35.85 14.67 -11.48
C PHE A 101 35.31 13.90 -10.27
N VAL A 102 35.00 14.61 -9.19
CA VAL A 102 34.43 14.05 -7.96
C VAL A 102 33.07 13.41 -8.24
N GLU A 103 32.19 14.11 -8.95
CA GLU A 103 30.87 13.60 -9.32
C GLU A 103 30.97 12.34 -10.18
N SER A 104 31.88 12.31 -11.15
CA SER A 104 32.14 11.13 -11.99
C SER A 104 32.67 9.94 -11.18
N ALA A 105 33.60 10.19 -10.25
CA ALA A 105 34.13 9.16 -9.35
C ALA A 105 33.04 8.59 -8.43
N ILE A 106 32.20 9.45 -7.85
CA ILE A 106 31.07 9.02 -7.01
C ILE A 106 30.07 8.24 -7.85
N ARG A 107 29.70 8.72 -9.04
CA ARG A 107 28.81 8.01 -9.97
C ARG A 107 29.36 6.62 -10.28
N SER A 108 30.65 6.49 -10.58
CA SER A 108 31.28 5.18 -10.79
C SER A 108 31.21 4.30 -9.54
N PHE A 109 31.36 4.86 -8.34
CA PHE A 109 31.19 4.12 -7.09
C PHE A 109 29.76 3.62 -6.88
N THR A 110 28.73 4.41 -7.26
CA THR A 110 27.33 3.99 -7.11
C THR A 110 26.96 2.74 -7.92
N THR A 111 27.73 2.42 -8.96
CA THR A 111 27.54 1.20 -9.75
C THR A 111 28.14 -0.07 -9.12
N THR A 112 28.82 0.04 -7.98
CA THR A 112 29.53 -1.06 -7.33
C THR A 112 28.64 -1.87 -6.39
N GLU A 113 29.05 -3.11 -6.12
CA GLU A 113 28.39 -3.98 -5.13
C GLU A 113 28.55 -3.44 -3.69
N THR A 114 29.66 -2.77 -3.41
CA THR A 114 29.89 -2.11 -2.12
C THR A 114 28.86 -1.02 -1.87
N PHE A 115 28.52 -0.23 -2.89
CA PHE A 115 27.46 0.76 -2.78
C PHE A 115 26.11 0.11 -2.51
N ARG A 116 25.76 -0.98 -3.21
CA ARG A 116 24.50 -1.72 -2.95
C ARG A 116 24.40 -2.23 -1.52
N THR A 117 25.50 -2.78 -0.99
CA THR A 117 25.57 -3.26 0.40
C THR A 117 25.36 -2.11 1.39
N GLY A 118 26.04 -0.99 1.18
CA GLY A 118 25.90 0.22 2.00
C GLY A 118 24.49 0.83 1.91
N TRP A 119 23.90 0.85 0.72
CA TRP A 119 22.53 1.30 0.49
C TRP A 119 21.52 0.47 1.29
N ASN A 120 21.63 -0.86 1.26
CA ASN A 120 20.73 -1.76 1.99
C ASN A 120 20.89 -1.60 3.52
N ALA A 121 22.13 -1.45 3.99
CA ALA A 121 22.41 -1.17 5.41
C ALA A 121 21.81 0.16 5.87
N ALA A 122 22.03 1.23 5.10
CA ALA A 122 21.47 2.55 5.38
C ALA A 122 19.93 2.55 5.39
N ASN A 123 19.28 1.84 4.45
CA ASN A 123 17.82 1.71 4.44
C ASN A 123 17.29 0.95 5.66
N ARG A 124 17.96 -0.13 6.08
CA ARG A 124 17.59 -0.90 7.28
C ARG A 124 17.64 -0.04 8.54
N GLU A 125 18.70 0.75 8.65
CA GLU A 125 18.94 1.64 9.77
C GLU A 125 17.95 2.80 9.80
N ALA A 126 17.72 3.47 8.67
CA ALA A 126 16.72 4.52 8.52
C ALA A 126 15.32 4.01 8.89
N HIS A 127 14.94 2.82 8.40
CA HIS A 127 13.68 2.18 8.75
C HIS A 127 13.57 1.94 10.27
N GLY A 128 14.60 1.37 10.89
CA GLY A 128 14.64 1.13 12.33
C GLY A 128 14.47 2.41 13.16
N ALA A 129 15.07 3.51 12.71
CA ALA A 129 14.94 4.81 13.36
C ALA A 129 13.52 5.38 13.26
N VAL A 130 12.89 5.28 12.08
CA VAL A 130 11.48 5.67 11.90
C VAL A 130 10.54 4.83 12.76
N GLN A 131 10.74 3.50 12.81
CA GLN A 131 9.91 2.60 13.61
C GLN A 131 10.02 2.87 15.12
N ARG A 132 11.23 3.17 15.63
CA ARG A 132 11.42 3.58 17.03
C ARG A 132 10.65 4.86 17.34
N ALA A 133 10.79 5.87 16.49
CA ALA A 133 10.08 7.14 16.65
C ALA A 133 8.54 6.95 16.62
N LEU A 134 8.02 6.03 15.80
CA LEU A 134 6.59 5.72 15.75
C LEU A 134 6.07 4.98 16.99
N ARG A 135 6.88 4.14 17.63
CA ARG A 135 6.50 3.37 18.82
C ARG A 135 6.63 4.18 20.11
N GLU A 136 7.65 5.02 20.20
CA GLU A 136 8.06 5.72 21.43
C GLU A 136 7.56 7.18 21.48
N GLY A 137 7.04 7.71 20.37
CA GLY A 137 6.61 9.10 20.25
C GLY A 137 5.52 9.53 21.25
N ASP A 138 5.82 10.62 21.95
CA ASP A 138 5.25 11.19 23.18
C ASP A 138 3.81 11.72 23.05
N GLY A 139 3.07 11.34 22.01
CA GLY A 139 1.71 11.83 21.76
C GLY A 139 1.61 13.28 21.24
N ASN A 140 2.70 14.06 21.24
CA ASN A 140 2.73 15.45 20.75
C ASN A 140 2.87 15.61 19.24
N GLY A 141 3.04 14.51 18.50
CA GLY A 141 2.92 14.52 17.05
C GLY A 141 4.14 15.08 16.29
N ALA A 142 5.21 15.51 16.94
CA ALA A 142 6.50 15.70 16.27
C ALA A 142 7.18 14.33 16.07
N VAL A 143 7.69 14.05 14.87
CA VAL A 143 8.60 12.91 14.64
C VAL A 143 10.00 13.51 14.59
N THR A 144 10.63 13.59 15.75
CA THR A 144 12.05 13.93 15.89
C THR A 144 12.85 12.66 15.64
N LEU A 145 13.67 12.64 14.60
CA LEU A 145 14.56 11.53 14.33
C LEU A 145 15.85 11.77 15.11
N ASN A 146 16.08 10.98 16.16
CA ASN A 146 17.39 10.93 16.80
C ASN A 146 18.33 10.11 15.90
N LEU A 147 19.26 10.80 15.24
CA LEU A 147 20.26 10.22 14.34
C LEU A 147 21.47 9.65 15.10
N ALA A 148 21.63 9.92 16.41
CA ALA A 148 22.78 9.46 17.19
C ALA A 148 23.03 7.95 17.08
N PRO A 149 22.00 7.06 17.14
CA PRO A 149 22.21 5.62 16.98
C PRO A 149 22.73 5.24 15.59
N ILE A 150 22.39 6.03 14.56
CA ILE A 150 22.79 5.78 13.17
C ILE A 150 24.26 6.14 12.98
N THR A 151 24.61 7.35 13.41
CA THR A 151 25.99 7.83 13.38
C THR A 151 26.92 6.92 14.19
N GLN A 152 26.40 6.33 15.28
CA GLN A 152 27.14 5.40 16.12
C GLN A 152 27.34 4.03 15.45
N GLN A 153 26.31 3.47 14.81
CA GLN A 153 26.44 2.18 14.10
C GLN A 153 27.33 2.28 12.85
N VAL A 154 27.26 3.39 12.10
CA VAL A 154 28.17 3.67 10.99
C VAL A 154 29.62 3.83 11.50
N LYS A 155 29.81 4.50 12.63
CA LYS A 155 31.13 4.61 13.27
C LYS A 155 31.68 3.24 13.65
N ASP A 156 30.89 2.41 14.33
CA ASP A 156 31.29 1.07 14.76
C ASP A 156 31.69 0.18 13.56
N GLN A 157 30.96 0.29 12.44
CA GLN A 157 31.27 -0.42 11.21
C GLN A 157 32.56 0.09 10.55
N LEU A 158 32.78 1.41 10.50
CA LEU A 158 34.01 2.01 9.97
C LEU A 158 35.24 1.68 10.83
N GLU A 159 35.07 1.55 12.14
CA GLU A 159 36.11 1.06 13.05
C GLU A 159 36.42 -0.42 12.80
N ALA A 160 35.40 -1.25 12.60
CA ALA A 160 35.56 -2.68 12.31
C ALA A 160 36.26 -2.94 10.95
N ASP A 161 35.99 -2.10 9.96
CA ASP A 161 36.61 -2.16 8.63
C ASP A 161 38.00 -1.47 8.58
N GLY A 162 38.49 -0.96 9.72
CA GLY A 162 39.84 -0.43 9.87
C GLY A 162 40.06 0.94 9.24
N VAL A 163 39.00 1.71 9.04
CA VAL A 163 39.09 3.05 8.43
C VAL A 163 39.80 4.01 9.41
N PRO A 164 40.92 4.64 9.01
CA PRO A 164 41.61 5.60 9.86
C PRO A 164 40.70 6.77 10.19
N PHE A 165 40.78 7.30 11.42
CA PHE A 165 40.03 8.48 11.92
C PHE A 165 38.55 8.25 12.27
N ALA A 166 38.00 7.04 12.13
CA ALA A 166 36.63 6.71 12.52
C ALA A 166 36.36 6.98 14.02
N ASP A 167 37.36 6.78 14.86
CA ASP A 167 37.37 7.04 16.30
C ASP A 167 37.08 8.51 16.66
N ARG A 168 37.40 9.44 15.74
CA ARG A 168 37.33 10.90 15.98
C ARG A 168 36.07 11.57 15.47
N VAL A 169 35.19 10.83 14.79
CA VAL A 169 33.90 11.36 14.34
C VAL A 169 33.01 11.55 15.59
N PRO A 170 32.65 12.80 15.95
CA PRO A 170 31.76 13.04 17.08
C PRO A 170 30.35 12.57 16.72
N VAL A 171 29.79 11.71 17.56
CA VAL A 171 28.36 11.36 17.51
C VAL A 171 27.63 12.49 18.22
N GLU A 172 27.22 13.50 17.47
CA GLU A 172 26.37 14.55 18.01
C GLU A 172 24.91 14.08 18.03
N ASP A 173 24.17 14.45 19.07
CA ASP A 173 22.72 14.26 19.18
C ASP A 173 22.02 15.19 18.19
N VAL A 174 22.13 14.90 16.90
CA VAL A 174 21.45 15.65 15.86
C VAL A 174 20.00 15.19 15.83
N GLU A 175 19.17 15.87 16.61
CA GLU A 175 17.71 15.76 16.52
C GLU A 175 17.23 16.48 15.25
N VAL A 176 17.19 15.76 14.14
CA VAL A 176 16.60 16.30 12.91
C VAL A 176 15.10 16.13 12.99
N THR A 177 14.39 17.26 13.04
CA THR A 177 12.93 17.27 12.89
C THR A 177 12.60 17.06 11.41
N ILE A 178 12.51 15.79 10.99
CA ILE A 178 12.26 15.42 9.59
C ILE A 178 10.77 15.57 9.22
N LEU A 179 9.88 15.61 10.23
CA LEU A 179 8.43 15.69 10.01
C LEU A 179 7.80 16.81 10.84
N GLU A 180 7.57 17.97 10.23
CA GLU A 180 6.72 19.02 10.82
C GLU A 180 5.28 18.50 10.98
N ALA A 181 4.74 18.57 12.20
CA ALA A 181 3.44 18.03 12.59
C ALA A 181 2.22 18.60 11.81
N HIS A 182 2.41 19.66 11.03
CA HIS A 182 1.32 20.48 10.49
C HIS A 182 0.83 20.06 9.10
N ARG A 183 1.45 19.10 8.40
CA ARG A 183 1.03 18.76 7.02
C ARG A 183 0.19 17.49 6.81
N PHE A 184 0.09 16.54 7.76
CA PHE A 184 -0.67 15.30 7.47
C PHE A 184 -1.40 14.63 8.66
N PRO A 185 -2.40 15.27 9.29
CA PRO A 185 -3.29 14.58 10.23
C PRO A 185 -4.05 13.39 9.59
N ALA A 186 -4.38 13.49 8.30
CA ALA A 186 -5.08 12.44 7.56
C ALA A 186 -4.23 11.16 7.36
N ALA A 187 -2.93 11.29 7.11
CA ALA A 187 -2.05 10.12 6.92
C ALA A 187 -1.88 9.32 8.22
N ARG A 188 -1.71 10.00 9.37
CA ARG A 188 -1.59 9.33 10.68
C ARG A 188 -2.85 8.60 11.10
N GLN A 189 -4.02 9.23 10.90
CA GLN A 189 -5.29 8.59 11.24
C GLN A 189 -5.54 7.37 10.36
N SER A 190 -5.19 7.45 9.07
CA SER A 190 -5.29 6.34 8.12
C SER A 190 -4.36 5.18 8.49
N PHE A 191 -3.11 5.47 8.86
CA PHE A 191 -2.11 4.45 9.18
C PHE A 191 -2.44 3.70 10.47
N ARG A 192 -2.93 4.39 11.51
CA ARG A 192 -3.41 3.74 12.75
C ARG A 192 -4.62 2.84 12.50
N LEU A 193 -5.59 3.32 11.72
CA LEU A 193 -6.77 2.52 11.34
C LEU A 193 -6.39 1.30 10.49
N LEU A 194 -5.37 1.40 9.64
CA LEU A 194 -4.89 0.28 8.82
C LEU A 194 -4.10 -0.75 9.62
N GLN A 195 -3.23 -0.33 10.56
CA GLN A 195 -2.40 -1.27 11.32
C GLN A 195 -3.22 -2.13 12.30
N GLU A 196 -4.18 -1.55 13.02
CA GLU A 196 -5.02 -2.30 13.97
C GLU A 196 -6.00 -3.24 13.27
N ALA A 197 -6.50 -2.86 12.09
CA ALA A 197 -7.65 -3.54 11.49
C ALA A 197 -7.28 -4.71 10.58
N GLY A 198 -6.04 -4.85 10.09
CA GLY A 198 -5.82 -5.61 8.86
C GLY A 198 -6.11 -7.10 8.81
N LEU A 199 -5.92 -7.86 9.90
CA LEU A 199 -6.28 -9.28 9.92
C LEU A 199 -7.79 -9.45 10.12
N TRP A 200 -8.38 -8.54 10.90
CA TRP A 200 -9.82 -8.46 11.12
C TRP A 200 -10.57 -8.05 9.86
N LEU A 201 -10.02 -7.17 9.02
CA LEU A 201 -10.63 -6.72 7.77
C LEU A 201 -10.70 -7.83 6.72
N ALA A 202 -9.62 -8.61 6.55
CA ALA A 202 -9.62 -9.76 5.64
C ALA A 202 -10.60 -10.84 6.13
N GLY A 203 -10.59 -11.16 7.43
CA GLY A 203 -11.56 -12.07 8.03
C GLY A 203 -13.00 -11.59 7.91
N ALA A 204 -13.24 -10.29 8.18
CA ALA A 204 -14.55 -9.66 8.03
C ALA A 204 -15.03 -9.73 6.57
N ALA A 205 -14.17 -9.48 5.59
CA ALA A 205 -14.53 -9.54 4.17
C ALA A 205 -15.05 -10.93 3.78
N VAL A 206 -14.37 -11.97 4.23
CA VAL A 206 -14.77 -13.36 3.97
C VAL A 206 -16.10 -13.69 4.64
N VAL A 207 -16.25 -13.30 5.91
CA VAL A 207 -17.50 -13.52 6.67
C VAL A 207 -18.66 -12.76 6.04
N THR A 208 -18.47 -11.48 5.67
CA THR A 208 -19.52 -10.67 5.04
C THR A 208 -19.88 -11.19 3.65
N ALA A 209 -18.90 -11.67 2.88
CA ALA A 209 -19.13 -12.31 1.59
C ALA A 209 -19.97 -13.58 1.76
N ALA A 210 -19.58 -14.46 2.69
CA ALA A 210 -20.26 -15.72 2.95
C ALA A 210 -21.72 -15.49 3.40
N VAL A 211 -21.93 -14.61 4.38
CA VAL A 211 -23.26 -14.25 4.89
C VAL A 211 -24.10 -13.59 3.79
N GLY A 212 -23.53 -12.66 3.02
CA GLY A 212 -24.18 -11.98 1.90
C GLY A 212 -24.63 -12.95 0.80
N LEU A 213 -23.80 -13.95 0.46
CA LEU A 213 -24.13 -15.00 -0.51
C LEU A 213 -25.19 -15.98 0.02
N LEU A 214 -25.15 -16.33 1.31
CA LEU A 214 -26.12 -17.24 1.92
C LEU A 214 -27.53 -16.64 1.91
N LEU A 215 -27.65 -15.33 2.19
CA LEU A 215 -28.90 -14.56 2.16
C LEU A 215 -29.40 -14.30 0.72
N ALA A 216 -28.53 -14.38 -0.30
CA ALA A 216 -28.88 -14.03 -1.67
C ALA A 216 -29.83 -15.04 -2.31
N ARG A 217 -31.01 -14.57 -2.69
CA ARG A 217 -32.06 -15.34 -3.38
C ARG A 217 -31.68 -15.69 -4.83
N ARG A 218 -30.74 -14.95 -5.44
CA ARG A 218 -30.13 -15.22 -6.75
C ARG A 218 -28.61 -15.25 -6.61
N ARG A 219 -28.09 -16.28 -5.93
CA ARG A 219 -26.66 -16.44 -5.56
C ARG A 219 -25.67 -16.12 -6.69
N ALA A 220 -25.95 -16.56 -7.91
CA ALA A 220 -25.10 -16.27 -9.07
C ALA A 220 -25.03 -14.78 -9.44
N ARG A 221 -26.16 -14.05 -9.42
CA ARG A 221 -26.16 -12.60 -9.73
C ARG A 221 -25.51 -11.79 -8.62
N ALA A 222 -25.79 -12.16 -7.37
CA ALA A 222 -25.18 -11.53 -6.21
C ALA A 222 -23.65 -11.71 -6.22
N ALA A 223 -23.17 -12.92 -6.52
CA ALA A 223 -21.74 -13.19 -6.61
C ALA A 223 -21.06 -12.40 -7.74
N VAL A 224 -21.66 -12.35 -8.94
CA VAL A 224 -21.14 -11.52 -10.05
C VAL A 224 -21.08 -10.04 -9.68
N LEU A 225 -22.14 -9.48 -9.08
CA LEU A 225 -22.16 -8.08 -8.65
C LEU A 225 -21.11 -7.78 -7.57
N THR A 226 -20.83 -8.72 -6.68
CA THR A 226 -19.80 -8.58 -5.65
C THR A 226 -18.40 -8.57 -6.27
N CYS A 227 -18.16 -9.48 -7.22
CA CYS A 227 -16.88 -9.53 -7.94
C CYS A 227 -16.66 -8.24 -8.74
N LEU A 228 -17.69 -7.73 -9.43
CA LEU A 228 -17.61 -6.47 -10.14
C LEU A 228 -17.42 -5.27 -9.20
N GLY A 229 -18.12 -5.26 -8.07
CA GLY A 229 -17.95 -4.22 -7.04
C GLY A 229 -16.54 -4.21 -6.47
N GLY A 230 -15.98 -5.38 -6.15
CA GLY A 230 -14.58 -5.50 -5.70
C GLY A 230 -13.59 -5.09 -6.78
N ALA A 231 -13.81 -5.47 -8.05
CA ALA A 231 -12.96 -5.05 -9.16
C ALA A 231 -12.98 -3.52 -9.35
N LEU A 232 -14.15 -2.89 -9.23
CA LEU A 232 -14.28 -1.42 -9.24
C LEU A 232 -13.55 -0.78 -8.05
N ALA A 233 -13.64 -1.37 -6.86
CA ALA A 233 -12.95 -0.88 -5.67
C ALA A 233 -11.42 -1.00 -5.80
N CYS A 234 -10.90 -2.09 -6.38
CA CYS A 234 -9.48 -2.22 -6.73
C CYS A 234 -9.06 -1.23 -7.82
N GLY A 235 -9.91 -0.97 -8.82
CA GLY A 235 -9.68 0.07 -9.83
C GLY A 235 -9.58 1.47 -9.20
N ALA A 236 -10.47 1.78 -8.24
CA ALA A 236 -10.42 3.03 -7.49
C ALA A 236 -9.14 3.15 -6.65
N LEU A 237 -8.68 2.06 -6.04
CA LEU A 237 -7.38 2.02 -5.34
C LEU A 237 -6.22 2.35 -6.28
N LEU A 238 -6.16 1.74 -7.48
CA LEU A 238 -5.14 2.02 -8.49
C LEU A 238 -5.17 3.50 -8.93
N ILE A 239 -6.37 4.07 -9.13
CA ILE A 239 -6.53 5.50 -9.41
C ILE A 239 -6.03 6.35 -8.24
N GLY A 240 -6.32 5.95 -7.00
CA GLY A 240 -5.82 6.60 -5.80
C GLY A 240 -4.29 6.64 -5.75
N ILE A 241 -3.61 5.55 -6.12
CA ILE A 241 -2.15 5.50 -6.23
C ILE A 241 -1.63 6.51 -7.27
N VAL A 242 -2.29 6.62 -8.43
CA VAL A 242 -1.91 7.59 -9.48
C VAL A 242 -2.12 9.04 -9.00
N ILE A 243 -3.22 9.33 -8.31
CA ILE A 243 -3.49 10.65 -7.74
C ILE A 243 -2.45 10.97 -6.65
N GLY A 244 -2.15 10.01 -5.77
CA GLY A 244 -1.11 10.14 -4.74
C GLY A 244 0.25 10.46 -5.35
N ARG A 245 0.64 9.77 -6.43
CA ARG A 245 1.89 10.04 -7.15
C ARG A 245 1.95 11.50 -7.63
N ARG A 246 0.88 11.99 -8.26
CA ARG A 246 0.84 13.38 -8.76
C ARG A 246 0.92 14.38 -7.61
N ALA A 247 0.11 14.19 -6.57
CA ALA A 247 0.10 15.08 -5.41
C ALA A 247 1.48 15.15 -4.72
N THR A 248 2.20 14.03 -4.62
CA THR A 248 3.56 14.01 -4.07
C THR A 248 4.55 14.76 -4.95
N LEU A 249 4.46 14.59 -6.27
CA LEU A 249 5.40 15.23 -7.20
C LEU A 249 5.14 16.73 -7.37
N ASP A 250 3.88 17.17 -7.25
CA ASP A 250 3.49 18.58 -7.42
C ASP A 250 3.96 19.48 -6.25
N ASP A 251 4.21 18.93 -5.06
CA ASP A 251 4.61 19.68 -3.84
C ASP A 251 6.10 19.48 -3.49
N LEU A 252 6.92 19.03 -4.46
CA LEU A 252 8.35 18.80 -4.23
C LEU A 252 9.13 20.12 -4.03
N PRO A 253 10.02 20.17 -3.04
CA PRO A 253 11.03 21.22 -2.94
C PRO A 253 11.88 21.31 -4.21
N ARG A 254 12.33 22.51 -4.58
CA ARG A 254 13.07 22.75 -5.84
C ARG A 254 14.43 22.06 -5.89
N ASP A 255 14.94 21.67 -4.74
CA ASP A 255 16.20 20.96 -4.53
C ASP A 255 16.08 19.43 -4.68
N VAL A 256 14.86 18.89 -4.82
CA VAL A 256 14.63 17.45 -5.01
C VAL A 256 14.24 17.16 -6.46
N SER A 257 14.91 16.19 -7.09
CA SER A 257 14.56 15.73 -8.44
C SER A 257 13.20 15.03 -8.45
N GLU A 258 12.31 15.48 -9.34
CA GLU A 258 11.02 14.83 -9.59
C GLU A 258 11.20 13.36 -9.98
N ALA A 259 12.25 13.04 -10.75
CA ALA A 259 12.48 11.70 -11.25
C ALA A 259 12.89 10.71 -10.13
N SER A 260 13.72 11.15 -9.19
CA SER A 260 14.12 10.33 -8.03
C SER A 260 12.99 10.15 -7.04
N ALA A 261 12.24 11.21 -6.75
CA ALA A 261 11.04 11.14 -5.92
C ALA A 261 9.99 10.20 -6.54
N ALA A 262 9.82 10.24 -7.86
CA ALA A 262 8.95 9.32 -8.59
C ALA A 262 9.42 7.87 -8.47
N ALA A 263 10.73 7.62 -8.59
CA ALA A 263 11.30 6.28 -8.44
C ALA A 263 11.01 5.70 -7.05
N VAL A 264 11.23 6.49 -5.99
CA VAL A 264 10.92 6.08 -4.60
C VAL A 264 9.43 5.79 -4.43
N PHE A 265 8.56 6.67 -4.92
CA PHE A 265 7.11 6.46 -4.85
C PHE A 265 6.69 5.18 -5.59
N ASP A 266 7.22 4.98 -6.80
CA ASP A 266 6.88 3.82 -7.63
C ASP A 266 7.41 2.51 -7.05
N ALA A 267 8.55 2.54 -6.36
CA ALA A 267 9.07 1.41 -5.57
C ALA A 267 8.12 1.09 -4.41
N LEU A 268 7.78 2.06 -3.55
CA LEU A 268 6.88 1.86 -2.42
C LEU A 268 5.47 1.42 -2.84
N ALA A 269 4.97 1.92 -3.97
CA ALA A 269 3.66 1.58 -4.50
C ALA A 269 3.64 0.28 -5.32
N SER A 270 4.78 -0.38 -5.53
CA SER A 270 4.90 -1.56 -6.40
C SER A 270 4.08 -2.76 -5.90
N ALA A 271 4.23 -3.15 -4.64
CA ALA A 271 3.49 -4.23 -4.00
C ALA A 271 1.96 -4.02 -4.01
N PRO A 272 1.39 -2.89 -3.54
CA PRO A 272 -0.05 -2.71 -3.51
C PRO A 272 -0.63 -2.59 -4.91
N ARG A 273 0.12 -2.02 -5.87
CA ARG A 273 -0.28 -1.96 -7.29
C ARG A 273 -0.35 -3.37 -7.88
N THR A 274 0.65 -4.21 -7.63
CA THR A 274 0.70 -5.59 -8.13
C THR A 274 -0.44 -6.44 -7.55
N LEU A 275 -0.64 -6.37 -6.23
CA LEU A 275 -1.75 -7.05 -5.55
C LEU A 275 -3.11 -6.56 -6.05
N ALA A 276 -3.29 -5.25 -6.24
CA ALA A 276 -4.54 -4.69 -6.76
C ALA A 276 -4.85 -5.17 -8.17
N TRP A 277 -3.86 -5.24 -9.07
CA TRP A 277 -4.06 -5.79 -10.42
C TRP A 277 -4.37 -7.29 -10.41
N ALA A 278 -3.65 -8.07 -9.59
CA ALA A 278 -3.89 -9.51 -9.46
C ALA A 278 -5.31 -9.80 -8.94
N VAL A 279 -5.74 -9.08 -7.90
CA VAL A 279 -7.10 -9.22 -7.33
C VAL A 279 -8.15 -8.74 -8.32
N LEU A 280 -7.96 -7.60 -8.98
CA LEU A 280 -8.86 -7.09 -10.01
C LEU A 280 -9.06 -8.13 -11.13
N GLY A 281 -7.96 -8.65 -11.69
CA GLY A 281 -8.00 -9.69 -12.72
C GLY A 281 -8.69 -10.97 -12.24
N GLY A 282 -8.35 -11.43 -11.03
CA GLY A 282 -8.97 -12.61 -10.41
C GLY A 282 -10.47 -12.45 -10.21
N LEU A 283 -10.94 -11.29 -9.73
CA LEU A 283 -12.35 -10.99 -9.55
C LEU A 283 -13.10 -10.93 -10.88
N LEU A 284 -12.51 -10.36 -11.94
CA LEU A 284 -13.12 -10.33 -13.27
C LEU A 284 -13.25 -11.74 -13.87
N VAL A 285 -12.20 -12.57 -13.74
CA VAL A 285 -12.24 -13.97 -14.18
C VAL A 285 -13.30 -14.75 -13.41
N LEU A 286 -13.36 -14.58 -12.08
CA LEU A 286 -14.35 -15.25 -11.25
C LEU A 286 -15.79 -14.82 -11.61
N ALA A 287 -16.01 -13.52 -11.85
CA ALA A 287 -17.30 -13.00 -12.32
C ALA A 287 -17.72 -13.64 -13.64
N LEU A 288 -16.79 -13.75 -14.59
CA LEU A 288 -17.02 -14.37 -15.90
C LEU A 288 -17.38 -15.85 -15.76
N VAL A 289 -16.60 -16.62 -15.00
CA VAL A 289 -16.85 -18.05 -14.76
C VAL A 289 -18.23 -18.27 -14.14
N ILE A 290 -18.60 -17.49 -13.13
CA ILE A 290 -19.93 -17.60 -12.49
C ILE A 290 -21.04 -17.25 -13.47
N ALA A 291 -20.87 -16.22 -14.29
CA ALA A 291 -21.85 -15.81 -15.30
C ALA A 291 -22.07 -16.90 -16.36
N VAL A 292 -20.99 -17.50 -16.87
CA VAL A 292 -21.03 -18.59 -17.86
C VAL A 292 -21.71 -19.82 -17.26
N LEU A 293 -21.30 -20.27 -16.07
CA LEU A 293 -21.91 -21.43 -15.40
C LEU A 293 -23.41 -21.22 -15.11
N ALA A 294 -23.80 -20.00 -14.74
CA ALA A 294 -25.20 -19.65 -14.54
C ALA A 294 -26.00 -19.58 -15.85
N GLY A 295 -25.37 -19.16 -16.95
CA GLY A 295 -25.94 -19.17 -18.30
C GLY A 295 -26.20 -20.58 -18.81
N LEU A 296 -25.21 -21.47 -18.69
CA LEU A 296 -25.31 -22.88 -19.09
C LEU A 296 -26.41 -23.65 -18.33
N ARG A 297 -26.68 -23.27 -17.07
CA ARG A 297 -27.79 -23.86 -16.29
C ARG A 297 -29.17 -23.40 -16.75
N ARG A 298 -29.29 -22.23 -17.38
CA ARG A 298 -30.57 -21.74 -17.92
C ARG A 298 -30.91 -22.33 -19.28
N THR A 299 -29.91 -22.81 -20.04
CA THR A 299 -30.08 -23.30 -21.40
C THR A 299 -30.36 -24.79 -21.51
N ARG A 300 -30.29 -25.59 -20.43
CA ARG A 300 -30.74 -27.00 -20.44
C ARG A 300 -32.27 -27.04 -20.57
N PRO A 301 -32.84 -27.43 -21.73
CA PRO A 301 -34.27 -27.62 -21.86
C PRO A 301 -34.66 -28.85 -21.03
N ALA A 302 -35.81 -28.80 -20.35
CA ALA A 302 -36.39 -29.99 -19.75
C ALA A 302 -36.64 -31.02 -20.86
N ARG A 303 -35.87 -32.11 -20.90
CA ARG A 303 -36.22 -33.30 -21.69
C ARG A 303 -37.59 -33.77 -21.20
N ARG A 304 -38.61 -33.54 -22.02
CA ARG A 304 -39.88 -34.29 -21.98
C ARG A 304 -39.69 -35.60 -22.70
#